data_AF-A0A2R4FPE1-F1
#
_entry.id   AF-A0A2R4FPE1-F1
#
_cell.length_a   1.000
_cell.length_b   1.000
_cell.length_c   1.000
_cell.angle_alpha   90.00
_cell.angle_beta   90.00
_cell.angle_gamma   90.00
#
_symmetry.space_group_name_H-M   'P 1'
#
loop_
_entity.id
_entity.type
_entity.pdbx_description
1 polymer ?
#
loop_
_entity_poly.entity_id
_entity_poly.type
_entity_poly.pdbx_seq_one_letter_code
_entity_poly.pdbx_strand_id
1 'polypeptide(L)' 'MKVTEENPGEWVAVLEMPLAPEELTELAGKVPAEAVCTDVEQDGDRLYMRWEVPRVEAIN' A
#
# COMPACT_ATOMS: atom_id res chain seq x y z
N MET A 1 -9.14 7.42 -3.70
CA MET A 1 -8.21 6.52 -2.98
C MET A 1 -8.72 6.11 -1.59
N LYS A 2 -8.59 4.82 -1.25
CA LYS A 2 -8.84 4.26 0.09
C LYS A 2 -7.61 3.49 0.57
N VAL A 3 -7.17 3.68 1.81
CA VAL A 3 -6.08 2.90 2.44
C VAL A 3 -6.63 2.25 3.71
N THR A 4 -6.33 0.98 3.94
CA THR A 4 -6.83 0.23 5.10
C THR A 4 -5.75 -0.72 5.60
N GLU A 5 -5.56 -0.77 6.92
CA GLU A 5 -4.77 -1.81 7.57
C GLU A 5 -5.66 -3.05 7.71
N GLU A 6 -5.37 -4.11 6.96
CA GLU A 6 -6.17 -5.34 6.98
C GLU A 6 -5.71 -6.30 8.08
N ASN A 7 -4.40 -6.33 8.34
CA ASN A 7 -3.76 -7.04 9.44
C ASN A 7 -2.67 -6.16 10.07
N PRO A 8 -2.26 -6.39 11.33
CA PRO A 8 -1.16 -5.64 11.92
C PRO A 8 0.11 -5.73 11.08
N GLY A 9 0.55 -4.61 10.52
CA GLY A 9 1.72 -4.58 9.62
C GLY A 9 1.42 -4.80 8.14
N GLU A 10 0.14 -4.87 7.73
CA GLU A 10 -0.28 -5.07 6.34
C GLU A 10 -1.33 -4.03 5.92
N TRP A 11 -1.04 -3.28 4.86
CA TRP A 11 -1.93 -2.26 4.31
C TRP A 11 -2.34 -2.57 2.88
N VAL A 12 -3.59 -2.30 2.57
CA VAL A 12 -4.10 -2.32 1.20
C VAL A 12 -4.55 -0.91 0.81
N ALA A 13 -4.05 -0.45 -0.32
CA ALA A 13 -4.49 0.78 -0.96
C ALA A 13 -5.26 0.45 -2.25
N VAL A 14 -6.43 1.06 -2.39
CA VAL A 14 -7.24 1.02 -3.61
C VAL A 14 -7.25 2.41 -4.23
N LEU A 15 -6.74 2.49 -5.45
CA LEU A 15 -6.73 3.71 -6.25
C LEU A 15 -7.62 3.53 -7.47
N GLU A 16 -8.27 4.61 -7.91
CA GLU A 16 -9.13 4.61 -9.10
C GLU A 16 -8.36 5.26 -10.24
N MET A 17 -8.42 4.68 -11.43
CA MET A 17 -7.70 5.12 -12.61
C MET A 17 -8.59 6.03 -13.49
N PRO A 18 -8.00 7.00 -14.21
CA PRO A 18 -6.55 7.30 -14.29
C PRO A 18 -6.02 8.00 -13.04
N LEU A 19 -4.82 7.61 -12.61
CA LEU A 19 -4.17 8.17 -11.42
C LEU A 19 -3.62 9.57 -11.69
N ALA A 20 -3.93 10.51 -10.82
CA ALA A 20 -3.24 11.79 -10.77
C ALA A 20 -1.89 11.64 -10.02
N PRO A 21 -0.82 12.35 -10.42
CA PRO A 21 0.47 12.30 -9.70
C PRO A 21 0.37 12.62 -8.20
N GLU A 22 -0.58 13.48 -7.83
CA GLU A 22 -0.86 13.86 -6.45
C GLU A 22 -1.37 12.68 -5.61
N GLU A 23 -2.16 11.76 -6.21
CA GLU A 23 -2.69 10.60 -5.51
C GLU A 23 -1.60 9.61 -5.10
N LEU A 24 -0.54 9.47 -5.91
CA LEU A 24 0.63 8.66 -5.56
C LEU A 24 1.42 9.27 -4.40
N THR A 25 1.47 10.61 -4.34
CA THR A 25 2.14 11.33 -3.25
C THR A 25 1.35 11.19 -1.96
N GLU A 26 0.01 11.32 -2.04
CA GLU A 26 -0.87 11.11 -0.89
C GLU A 26 -0.82 9.66 -0.39
N LEU A 27 -0.71 8.66 -1.29
CA LEU A 27 -0.56 7.26 -0.90
C LEU A 27 0.68 7.04 -0.03
N ALA A 28 1.82 7.57 -0.46
CA ALA A 28 3.09 7.44 0.27
C ALA A 28 3.02 8.06 1.68
N GLY A 29 2.14 9.05 1.91
CA GLY A 29 1.92 9.63 3.23
C GLY A 29 0.94 8.88 4.13
N LYS A 30 0.21 7.89 3.61
CA LYS A 30 -0.82 7.12 4.34
C LYS A 30 -0.37 5.73 4.77
N VAL A 31 0.71 5.24 4.18
CA VAL A 31 1.34 3.95 4.52
C VAL A 31 2.60 4.24 5.36
N PRO A 32 2.94 3.41 6.36
CA PRO A 32 4.17 3.61 7.13
C PRO A 32 5.42 3.63 6.25
N ALA A 33 6.41 4.43 6.62
CA ALA A 33 7.62 4.62 5.82
C ALA A 33 8.49 3.34 5.74
N GLU A 34 8.37 2.47 6.73
CA GLU A 34 9.01 1.16 6.81
C GLU A 34 8.29 0.06 6.01
N ALA A 35 7.07 0.31 5.54
CA ALA A 35 6.32 -0.67 4.76
C ALA A 35 6.82 -0.69 3.31
N VAL A 36 6.84 -1.89 2.72
CA VAL A 36 7.29 -2.12 1.34
C VAL A 36 6.11 -2.62 0.53
N CYS A 37 5.94 -2.11 -0.69
CA CYS A 37 4.92 -2.62 -1.59
C CYS A 37 5.28 -4.05 -2.02
N THR A 38 4.47 -5.03 -1.64
CA THR A 38 4.72 -6.46 -1.89
C THR A 38 3.93 -6.98 -3.08
N ASP A 39 2.80 -6.36 -3.41
CA ASP A 39 1.92 -6.81 -4.48
C ASP A 39 1.15 -5.65 -5.12
N VAL A 40 0.90 -5.75 -6.42
CA VAL A 40 0.14 -4.77 -7.19
C VAL A 40 -0.75 -5.51 -8.18
N GLU A 41 -2.06 -5.37 -8.01
CA GLU A 41 -3.07 -5.97 -8.87
C GLU A 41 -3.96 -4.88 -9.48
N GLN A 42 -4.37 -5.06 -10.74
CA GLN A 42 -5.30 -4.16 -11.40
C GLN A 42 -6.58 -4.90 -11.77
N ASP A 43 -7.73 -4.36 -11.38
CA ASP A 43 -9.05 -4.84 -11.79
C ASP A 43 -9.84 -3.67 -12.41
N GLY A 44 -10.00 -3.71 -13.73
CA GLY A 44 -10.66 -2.64 -14.49
C GLY A 44 -9.96 -1.28 -14.31
N ASP A 45 -10.70 -0.35 -13.73
CA ASP A 45 -10.26 1.01 -13.39
C ASP A 45 -9.72 1.12 -11.96
N ARG A 46 -9.44 0.01 -11.27
CA ARG A 46 -8.90 0.02 -9.91
C ARG A 46 -7.51 -0.61 -9.85
N LEU A 47 -6.64 0.04 -9.09
CA LEU A 47 -5.33 -0.48 -8.73
C LEU A 47 -5.32 -0.81 -7.23
N TYR A 48 -4.99 -2.06 -6.91
CA TYR A 48 -4.86 -2.59 -5.57
C TYR A 48 -3.38 -2.75 -5.27
N MET A 49 -2.90 -2.11 -4.21
CA MET A 49 -1.49 -2.20 -3.79
C MET A 49 -1.43 -2.72 -2.36
N ARG A 50 -0.70 -3.81 -2.15
CA ARG A 50 -0.44 -4.37 -0.82
C ARG A 50 0.93 -3.92 -0.33
N TRP A 51 0.99 -3.51 0.93
CA TRP A 51 2.19 -3.03 1.60
C TRP A 51 2.38 -3.78 2.91
N GLU A 52 3.61 -4.15 3.21
CA GLU A 52 3.93 -4.93 4.42
C GLU A 52 5.14 -4.33 5.13
N VAL A 53 5.07 -4.22 6.46
CA VAL A 53 6.26 -3.93 7.28
C VAL A 53 7.06 -5.22 7.42
N PRO A 54 8.31 -5.28 6.91
CA PRO A 54 9.12 -6.48 7.04
C PRO A 54 9.31 -6.82 8.53
N ARG A 55 8.93 -8.03 8.93
CA ARG A 55 9.26 -8.52 10.26
C ARG A 55 10.76 -8.74 10.31
N VAL A 56 11.48 -7.89 11.04
CA VAL A 56 12.84 -8.19 11.43
C VAL A 56 12.74 -9.33 12.43
N GLU A 57 12.93 -10.57 11.97
CA GLU A 57 13.17 -11.67 12.88
C GLU A 57 14.46 -11.33 13.64
N ALA A 58 14.31 -10.94 14.92
CA ALA A 58 15.46 -10.77 15.79
C ALA A 58 16.21 -12.10 15.82
N ILE A 59 17.39 -12.13 15.20
CA ILE A 59 18.32 -13.25 15.33
C ILE A 59 18.72 -13.29 16.81
N ASN A 60 18.16 -14.25 17.55
CA ASN A 60 18.56 -14.58 18.92
C ASN A 60 19.91 -15.31 18.93
#